data_AF-A0A0M2VB77-F1
#
_entry.id   AF-A0A0M2VB77-F1
#
_cell.length_a   1.000
_cell.length_b   1.000
_cell.length_c   1.000
_cell.angle_alpha   90.00
_cell.angle_beta   90.00
_cell.angle_gamma   90.00
#
_symmetry.space_group_name_H-M   'P 1'
#
loop_
_entity.id
_entity.type
_entity.pdbx_description
1 polymer ?
#
loop_
_entity_poly.entity_id
_entity_poly.type
_entity_poly.pdbx_seq_one_letter_code
_entity_poly.pdbx_strand_id
1 'polypeptide(L)'
;MKKFYIYAPSYNEKSGGCVVLHRLCHLLNSFEDCQAFLVPNVPEKLSVNSLRSFFDDVLLLIKLLVINIFSETLFKTNPNWNTPVVKKIKIKIKDLETSVIVYPEITNGNPLCAKNVVRWLLHQPGYFTKCINYGVNELYFKFNSAIEDFNFSLSHTSINELKIIYYPLEYYNLEGATNNKGSCHAIRKGKGKVTVHPIDSVLIDEIDHKTVSAIFKSSKRFISYDDYTAYSIFAVLCGCESIVVPSPGISKYEWYNNPTDRYGIAYGFSNEELNIARESKNKVYEHVIKEHKKSLNNARNFAIEAYDFFDL
;
A
#
# COMPACT_ATOMS: atom_id res chain seq x y z
N MET A 1 12.88 -23.42 -7.64
CA MET A 1 11.84 -22.56 -7.04
C MET A 1 12.51 -21.25 -6.63
N LYS A 2 12.05 -20.14 -7.19
CA LYS A 2 12.52 -18.79 -6.92
C LYS A 2 12.12 -18.39 -5.50
N LYS A 3 13.09 -18.04 -4.65
CA LYS A 3 12.87 -17.67 -3.25
C LYS A 3 12.93 -16.15 -3.07
N PHE A 4 11.97 -15.63 -2.31
CA PHE A 4 11.88 -14.21 -1.97
C PHE A 4 11.71 -14.02 -0.47
N TYR A 5 12.41 -13.02 0.09
CA TYR A 5 12.25 -12.60 1.47
C TYR A 5 11.87 -11.11 1.48
N ILE A 6 10.65 -10.81 1.87
CA ILE A 6 10.11 -9.46 1.84
C ILE A 6 10.17 -8.89 3.24
N TYR A 7 11.04 -7.90 3.42
CA TYR A 7 11.23 -7.21 4.67
C TYR A 7 10.07 -6.25 4.92
N ALA A 8 9.28 -6.49 5.96
CA ALA A 8 8.02 -5.78 6.17
C ALA A 8 7.67 -5.60 7.65
N PRO A 9 6.98 -4.49 8.00
CA PRO A 9 6.38 -4.36 9.31
C PRO A 9 5.19 -5.33 9.48
N SER A 10 4.77 -5.51 10.73
CA SER A 10 3.53 -6.25 11.06
C SER A 10 2.34 -5.64 10.30
N TYR A 11 1.41 -6.50 9.85
CA TYR A 11 0.28 -6.09 9.02
C TYR A 11 -0.53 -4.97 9.68
N ASN A 12 -0.76 -3.91 8.89
CA ASN A 12 -1.62 -2.78 9.24
C ASN A 12 -2.34 -2.30 7.98
N GLU A 13 -3.64 -2.55 7.92
CA GLU A 13 -4.48 -2.19 6.77
C GLU A 13 -4.54 -0.68 6.49
N LYS A 14 -4.23 0.16 7.48
CA LYS A 14 -4.16 1.61 7.33
C LYS A 14 -2.88 2.11 6.65
N SER A 15 -1.87 1.24 6.48
CA SER A 15 -0.58 1.58 5.87
C SER A 15 -0.48 0.97 4.47
N GLY A 16 -0.56 1.81 3.44
CA GLY A 16 -0.47 1.38 2.04
C GLY A 16 0.82 0.59 1.74
N GLY A 17 1.98 1.08 2.20
CA GLY A 17 3.26 0.38 2.03
C GLY A 17 3.27 -1.00 2.69
N CYS A 18 2.72 -1.12 3.90
CA CYS A 18 2.59 -2.40 4.59
C CYS A 18 1.69 -3.38 3.81
N VAL A 19 0.52 -2.92 3.37
CA VAL A 19 -0.44 -3.71 2.58
C VAL A 19 0.21 -4.21 1.28
N VAL A 20 0.97 -3.37 0.59
CA VAL A 20 1.66 -3.73 -0.66
C VAL A 20 2.69 -4.83 -0.43
N LEU A 21 3.58 -4.68 0.56
CA LEU A 21 4.63 -5.68 0.84
C LEU A 21 4.04 -7.04 1.18
N HIS A 22 2.99 -7.07 2.01
CA HIS A 22 2.27 -8.29 2.35
C HIS A 22 1.54 -8.89 1.15
N ARG A 23 0.92 -8.04 0.31
CA ARG A 23 0.25 -8.48 -0.91
C ARG A 23 1.23 -9.04 -1.92
N LEU A 24 2.41 -8.46 -2.07
CA LEU A 24 3.47 -8.98 -2.93
C LEU A 24 3.88 -10.39 -2.51
N CYS A 25 4.10 -10.63 -1.22
CA CYS A 25 4.40 -11.96 -0.69
C CYS A 25 3.32 -12.99 -1.07
N HIS A 26 2.05 -12.61 -0.88
CA HIS A 26 0.92 -13.44 -1.26
C HIS A 26 0.86 -13.74 -2.76
N LEU A 27 1.07 -12.73 -3.62
CA LEU A 27 1.02 -12.89 -5.07
C LEU A 27 2.17 -13.79 -5.56
N LEU A 28 3.38 -13.61 -5.05
CA LEU A 28 4.52 -14.48 -5.39
C LEU A 28 4.23 -15.93 -5.01
N ASN A 29 3.65 -16.17 -3.84
CA ASN A 29 3.25 -17.51 -3.38
C ASN A 29 2.07 -18.12 -4.17
N SER A 30 1.44 -17.37 -5.08
CA SER A 30 0.43 -17.92 -6.00
C SER A 30 1.04 -18.53 -7.27
N PHE A 31 2.34 -18.30 -7.52
CA PHE A 31 3.06 -18.90 -8.65
C PHE A 31 3.75 -20.20 -8.24
N GLU A 32 3.59 -21.26 -9.03
CA GLU A 32 4.14 -22.59 -8.73
C GLU A 32 5.67 -22.62 -8.63
N ASP A 33 6.36 -21.75 -9.36
CA ASP A 33 7.81 -21.66 -9.38
C ASP A 33 8.39 -20.70 -8.34
N CYS A 34 7.57 -20.11 -7.46
CA CYS A 34 7.98 -19.09 -6.48
C CYS A 34 7.65 -19.51 -5.04
N GLN A 35 8.46 -19.02 -4.10
CA GLN A 35 8.26 -19.16 -2.66
C GLN A 35 8.69 -17.86 -1.97
N ALA A 36 7.77 -17.19 -1.30
CA ALA A 36 8.00 -15.91 -0.66
C ALA A 36 7.68 -15.96 0.84
N PHE A 37 8.48 -15.25 1.63
CA PHE A 37 8.31 -15.12 3.07
C PHE A 37 8.32 -13.66 3.49
N LEU A 38 7.57 -13.33 4.54
CA LEU A 38 7.72 -12.06 5.25
C LEU A 38 8.83 -12.17 6.28
N VAL A 39 9.69 -11.15 6.34
CA VAL A 39 10.73 -11.02 7.36
C VAL A 39 10.40 -9.79 8.22
N PRO A 40 10.15 -9.97 9.54
CA PRO A 40 9.92 -8.85 10.42
C PRO A 40 11.11 -7.88 10.45
N ASN A 41 10.80 -6.59 10.61
CA ASN A 41 11.83 -5.58 10.75
C ASN A 41 12.78 -5.90 11.92
N VAL A 42 14.06 -5.63 11.72
CA VAL A 42 15.12 -5.74 12.74
C VAL A 42 15.69 -4.35 13.02
N PRO A 43 16.40 -4.16 14.13
CA PRO A 43 17.20 -2.95 14.34
C PRO A 43 18.13 -2.63 13.16
N GLU A 44 18.00 -1.43 12.59
CA GLU A 44 18.78 -1.00 11.40
C GLU A 44 19.84 0.04 11.73
N LYS A 45 19.48 1.02 12.57
CA LYS A 45 20.37 2.10 13.01
C LYS A 45 19.82 2.73 14.30
N LEU A 46 20.73 3.24 15.14
CA LEU A 46 20.41 4.15 16.23
C LEU A 46 20.67 5.59 15.76
N SER A 47 19.68 6.47 15.88
CA SER A 47 19.75 7.89 15.55
C SER A 47 19.89 8.71 16.84
N VAL A 48 21.09 8.68 17.42
CA VAL A 48 21.39 9.40 18.66
C VAL A 48 21.66 10.88 18.38
N ASN A 49 20.60 11.62 18.01
CA ASN A 49 20.66 13.07 17.79
C ASN A 49 20.28 13.88 19.04
N SER A 50 19.59 13.26 20.00
CA SER A 50 19.18 13.84 21.27
C SER A 50 18.89 12.75 22.31
N LEU A 51 18.78 13.11 23.59
CA LEU A 51 18.36 12.17 24.65
C LEU A 51 16.96 11.61 24.39
N ARG A 52 16.03 12.43 23.89
CA ARG A 52 14.66 11.98 23.57
C ARG A 52 14.65 10.97 22.43
N SER A 53 15.33 11.27 21.33
CA SER A 53 15.43 10.34 20.19
C SER A 53 16.16 9.05 20.58
N PHE A 54 17.13 9.12 21.50
CA PHE A 54 17.77 7.93 22.06
C PHE A 54 16.76 7.04 22.81
N PHE A 55 15.89 7.61 23.66
CA PHE A 55 14.85 6.82 24.33
C PHE A 55 13.85 6.22 23.34
N ASP A 56 13.40 7.01 22.36
CA ASP A 56 12.48 6.54 21.31
C ASP A 56 13.11 5.39 20.50
N ASP A 57 14.39 5.50 20.17
CA ASP A 57 15.15 4.45 19.48
C ASP A 57 15.32 3.21 20.35
N VAL A 58 15.63 3.35 21.64
CA VAL A 58 15.73 2.22 22.58
C VAL A 58 14.38 1.50 22.71
N LEU A 59 13.27 2.24 22.81
CA LEU A 59 11.92 1.67 22.83
C LEU A 59 11.61 0.92 21.53
N LEU A 60 11.99 1.50 20.38
CA LEU A 60 11.86 0.85 19.09
C LEU A 60 12.70 -0.43 19.01
N LEU A 61 13.95 -0.40 19.48
CA LEU A 61 14.83 -1.57 19.55
C LEU A 61 14.20 -2.69 20.38
N ILE A 62 13.74 -2.37 21.59
CA ILE A 62 13.09 -3.34 22.47
C ILE A 62 11.86 -3.92 21.77
N LYS A 63 11.02 -3.07 21.16
CA LYS A 63 9.83 -3.51 20.42
C LYS A 63 10.20 -4.45 19.27
N LEU A 64 11.21 -4.12 18.47
CA LEU A 64 11.67 -4.96 17.36
C LEU A 64 12.27 -6.28 17.85
N LEU A 65 13.04 -6.27 18.94
CA LEU A 65 13.58 -7.48 19.55
C LEU A 65 12.45 -8.39 20.07
N VAL A 66 11.47 -7.84 20.79
CA VAL A 66 10.30 -8.57 21.28
C VAL A 66 9.50 -9.15 20.11
N ILE A 67 9.22 -8.37 19.06
CA ILE A 67 8.53 -8.87 17.86
C ILE A 67 9.33 -9.98 17.18
N ASN A 68 10.65 -9.88 17.09
CA ASN A 68 11.47 -10.94 16.49
C ASN A 68 11.48 -12.22 17.35
N ILE A 69 11.55 -12.08 18.68
CA ILE A 69 11.51 -13.22 19.61
C ILE A 69 10.15 -13.90 19.57
N PHE A 70 9.06 -13.13 19.61
CA PHE A 70 7.68 -13.63 19.68
C PHE A 70 6.93 -13.46 18.35
N SER A 71 7.62 -13.52 17.21
CA SER A 71 7.01 -13.22 15.91
C SER A 71 5.80 -14.11 15.58
N GLU A 72 5.80 -15.34 16.10
CA GLU A 72 4.72 -16.31 15.92
C GLU A 72 3.39 -15.84 16.57
N THR A 73 3.43 -14.92 17.53
CA THR A 73 2.23 -14.40 18.22
C THR A 73 2.01 -12.90 18.01
N LEU A 74 3.08 -12.12 17.84
CA LEU A 74 3.01 -10.66 17.76
C LEU A 74 3.05 -10.09 16.33
N PHE A 75 3.62 -10.83 15.37
CA PHE A 75 3.69 -10.36 13.98
C PHE A 75 2.37 -10.70 13.28
N LYS A 76 1.55 -9.68 13.04
CA LYS A 76 0.25 -9.85 12.39
C LYS A 76 0.43 -10.01 10.89
N THR A 77 -0.37 -10.89 10.30
CA THR A 77 -0.54 -11.06 8.85
C THR A 77 -2.01 -10.89 8.50
N ASN A 78 -2.32 -10.75 7.21
CA ASN A 78 -3.70 -10.87 6.75
C ASN A 78 -4.07 -12.37 6.70
N PRO A 79 -5.13 -12.82 7.41
CA PRO A 79 -5.48 -14.24 7.49
C PRO A 79 -5.92 -14.83 6.14
N ASN A 80 -6.37 -13.99 5.20
CA ASN A 80 -6.79 -14.42 3.87
C ASN A 80 -5.62 -14.57 2.89
N TRP A 81 -4.39 -14.25 3.30
CA TRP A 81 -3.22 -14.21 2.44
C TRP A 81 -2.15 -15.23 2.84
N ASN A 82 -1.64 -15.95 1.84
CA ASN A 82 -0.48 -16.84 1.99
C ASN A 82 0.81 -16.02 2.21
N THR A 83 1.08 -15.67 3.46
CA THR A 83 2.16 -14.77 3.90
C THR A 83 2.98 -15.39 5.03
N PRO A 84 3.68 -16.51 4.79
CA PRO A 84 4.44 -17.19 5.82
C PRO A 84 5.54 -16.27 6.36
N VAL A 85 5.72 -16.25 7.68
CA VAL A 85 6.66 -15.36 8.37
C VAL A 85 7.90 -16.13 8.79
N VAL A 86 9.08 -15.57 8.53
CA VAL A 86 10.36 -16.15 8.95
C VAL A 86 11.20 -15.11 9.69
N LYS A 87 11.71 -15.50 10.86
CA LYS A 87 12.62 -14.65 11.65
C LYS A 87 13.98 -14.60 10.97
N LYS A 88 14.68 -13.45 11.03
CA LYS A 88 16.04 -13.29 10.51
C LYS A 88 16.98 -14.45 10.91
N ILE A 89 16.95 -14.86 12.19
CA ILE A 89 17.81 -15.93 12.71
C ILE A 89 17.54 -17.32 12.11
N LYS A 90 16.34 -17.53 11.53
CA LYS A 90 15.97 -18.80 10.88
C LYS A 90 16.31 -18.79 9.37
N ILE A 91 16.73 -17.66 8.80
CA ILE A 91 17.14 -17.58 7.39
C ILE A 91 18.53 -18.20 7.26
N LYS A 92 18.66 -19.18 6.37
CA LYS A 92 19.93 -19.87 6.12
C LYS A 92 20.88 -18.95 5.36
N ILE A 93 22.18 -19.02 5.66
CA ILE A 93 23.22 -18.24 4.93
C ILE A 93 23.12 -18.48 3.42
N LYS A 94 22.98 -19.74 2.98
CA LYS A 94 22.77 -20.08 1.57
C LYS A 94 21.57 -19.35 0.95
N ASP A 95 20.47 -19.20 1.69
CA ASP A 95 19.31 -18.48 1.20
C ASP A 95 19.62 -16.98 1.06
N LEU A 96 20.39 -16.37 1.96
CA LEU A 96 20.82 -14.95 1.82
C LEU A 96 21.70 -14.71 0.57
N GLU A 97 22.33 -15.76 0.03
CA GLU A 97 23.18 -15.70 -1.16
C GLU A 97 22.44 -16.03 -2.46
N THR A 98 21.40 -16.87 -2.41
CA THR A 98 20.72 -17.43 -3.61
C THR A 98 19.23 -17.06 -3.70
N SER A 99 18.76 -16.10 -2.91
CA SER A 99 17.38 -15.60 -2.96
C SER A 99 17.37 -14.08 -3.13
N VAL A 100 16.20 -13.55 -3.50
CA VAL A 100 15.98 -12.11 -3.64
C VAL A 100 15.37 -11.54 -2.37
N ILE A 101 15.99 -10.51 -1.79
CA ILE A 101 15.50 -9.83 -0.61
C ILE A 101 14.92 -8.48 -1.04
N VAL A 102 13.67 -8.21 -0.66
CA VAL A 102 12.97 -6.97 -0.99
C VAL A 102 12.89 -6.08 0.24
N TYR A 103 13.39 -4.85 0.12
CA TYR A 103 13.28 -3.81 1.14
C TYR A 103 12.43 -2.63 0.64
N PRO A 104 11.52 -2.07 1.46
CA PRO A 104 10.93 -0.76 1.15
C PRO A 104 11.96 0.37 1.27
N GLU A 105 11.70 1.50 0.62
CA GLU A 105 12.61 2.65 0.51
C GLU A 105 13.06 3.23 1.86
N ILE A 106 12.23 3.07 2.89
CA ILE A 106 12.53 3.57 4.23
C ILE A 106 13.59 2.73 4.97
N THR A 107 13.96 1.56 4.43
CA THR A 107 14.92 0.65 5.06
C THR A 107 16.33 1.19 4.93
N ASN A 108 17.04 1.32 6.04
CA ASN A 108 18.42 1.75 6.08
C ASN A 108 19.39 0.60 5.76
N GLY A 109 20.07 0.67 4.62
CA GLY A 109 21.09 -0.29 4.19
C GLY A 109 20.52 -1.66 3.81
N ASN A 110 21.23 -2.71 4.22
CA ASN A 110 20.87 -4.11 3.99
C ASN A 110 20.85 -4.87 5.34
N PRO A 111 19.78 -4.71 6.15
CA PRO A 111 19.72 -5.25 7.51
C PRO A 111 19.85 -6.78 7.60
N LEU A 112 19.51 -7.52 6.54
CA LEU A 112 19.65 -8.98 6.47
C LEU A 112 20.99 -9.44 5.89
N CYS A 113 21.85 -8.51 5.46
CA CYS A 113 23.16 -8.80 4.86
C CYS A 113 23.07 -9.76 3.66
N ALA A 114 22.04 -9.60 2.81
CA ALA A 114 21.79 -10.46 1.66
C ALA A 114 22.58 -10.01 0.42
N LYS A 115 22.89 -10.95 -0.47
CA LYS A 115 23.64 -10.67 -1.70
C LYS A 115 22.77 -9.97 -2.76
N ASN A 116 21.53 -10.42 -2.94
CA ASN A 116 20.67 -9.99 -4.03
C ASN A 116 19.53 -9.14 -3.47
N VAL A 117 19.66 -7.82 -3.61
CA VAL A 117 18.80 -6.85 -2.94
C VAL A 117 17.97 -6.06 -3.95
N VAL A 118 16.66 -6.13 -3.76
CA VAL A 118 15.68 -5.26 -4.41
C VAL A 118 15.25 -4.16 -3.45
N ARG A 119 15.25 -2.91 -3.93
CA ARG A 119 14.64 -1.77 -3.24
C ARG A 119 13.32 -1.42 -3.92
N TRP A 120 12.23 -1.49 -3.19
CA TRP A 120 10.92 -1.03 -3.66
C TRP A 120 10.69 0.42 -3.22
N LEU A 121 10.41 1.30 -4.16
CA LEU A 121 10.28 2.75 -3.95
C LEU A 121 8.81 3.16 -4.00
N LEU A 122 8.22 3.45 -2.84
CA LEU A 122 6.88 4.05 -2.76
C LEU A 122 6.89 5.57 -2.99
N HIS A 123 8.03 6.22 -2.78
CA HIS A 123 8.26 7.64 -3.01
C HIS A 123 9.71 7.89 -3.47
N GLN A 124 10.01 9.13 -3.88
CA GLN A 124 11.39 9.59 -4.12
C GLN A 124 12.30 9.21 -2.93
N PRO A 125 13.45 8.55 -3.16
CA PRO A 125 14.40 8.20 -2.11
C PRO A 125 14.75 9.40 -1.20
N GLY A 126 14.82 9.15 0.11
CA GLY A 126 15.12 10.18 1.11
C GLY A 126 13.94 11.08 1.49
N TYR A 127 12.77 10.99 0.86
CA TYR A 127 11.63 11.86 1.17
C TYR A 127 11.17 11.74 2.64
N PHE A 128 10.97 10.51 3.12
CA PHE A 128 10.53 10.23 4.49
C PHE A 128 11.68 10.24 5.50
N THR A 129 12.80 9.61 5.15
CA THR A 129 13.94 9.39 6.06
C THR A 129 14.90 10.56 6.14
N LYS A 130 14.87 11.47 5.16
CA LYS A 130 15.87 12.55 4.95
C LYS A 130 17.30 12.05 4.72
N CYS A 131 17.49 10.74 4.58
CA CYS A 131 18.78 10.13 4.29
C CYS A 131 18.61 8.97 3.30
N ILE A 132 19.58 8.81 2.42
CA ILE A 132 19.67 7.68 1.50
C ILE A 132 20.91 6.88 1.87
N ASN A 133 20.72 5.63 2.23
CA ASN A 133 21.78 4.70 2.57
C ASN A 133 21.45 3.34 1.95
N TYR A 134 21.54 3.27 0.63
CA TYR A 134 21.32 2.04 -0.12
C TYR A 134 22.66 1.38 -0.45
N GLY A 135 22.64 0.07 -0.63
CA GLY A 135 23.83 -0.70 -1.00
C GLY A 135 24.22 -0.51 -2.46
N VAL A 136 25.38 -1.07 -2.80
CA VAL A 136 25.85 -1.16 -4.19
C VAL A 136 25.13 -2.30 -4.92
N ASN A 137 25.00 -2.20 -6.23
CA ASN A 137 24.49 -3.29 -7.09
C ASN A 137 23.08 -3.79 -6.70
N GLU A 138 22.20 -2.86 -6.30
CA GLU A 138 20.80 -3.16 -6.01
C GLU A 138 19.91 -2.97 -7.24
N LEU A 139 18.80 -3.72 -7.28
CA LEU A 139 17.75 -3.53 -8.29
C LEU A 139 16.61 -2.71 -7.71
N TYR A 140 16.23 -1.61 -8.36
CA TYR A 140 15.19 -0.72 -7.89
C TYR A 140 13.90 -0.89 -8.69
N PHE A 141 12.78 -1.01 -7.98
CA PHE A 141 11.46 -0.97 -8.57
C PHE A 141 10.67 0.20 -8.02
N LYS A 142 10.11 1.01 -8.91
CA LYS A 142 9.23 2.11 -8.56
C LYS A 142 7.80 1.61 -8.39
N PHE A 143 7.08 2.13 -7.42
CA PHE A 143 5.66 1.82 -7.27
C PHE A 143 4.83 2.30 -8.47
N ASN A 144 5.16 3.44 -9.06
CA ASN A 144 4.53 3.96 -10.26
C ASN A 144 5.44 4.96 -10.99
N SER A 145 4.99 5.43 -12.15
CA SER A 145 5.68 6.40 -13.02
C SER A 145 5.78 7.82 -12.45
N ALA A 146 5.07 8.17 -11.38
CA ALA A 146 5.21 9.47 -10.73
C ALA A 146 6.51 9.60 -9.92
N ILE A 147 7.22 8.49 -9.72
CA ILE A 147 8.53 8.45 -9.07
C ILE A 147 9.59 8.55 -10.17
N GLU A 148 10.53 9.49 -10.01
CA GLU A 148 11.62 9.68 -10.96
C GLU A 148 12.65 8.53 -10.83
N ASP A 149 13.39 8.28 -11.90
CA ASP A 149 14.47 7.29 -11.86
C ASP A 149 15.55 7.73 -10.87
N PHE A 150 16.09 6.76 -10.14
CA PHE A 150 17.11 7.00 -9.14
C PHE A 150 18.20 5.95 -9.28
N ASN A 151 19.47 6.35 -9.38
CA ASN A 151 20.56 5.40 -9.46
C ASN A 151 21.59 5.71 -8.37
N PHE A 152 22.15 4.67 -7.77
CA PHE A 152 23.19 4.73 -6.77
C PHE A 152 24.21 3.61 -6.99
N SER A 153 25.50 3.93 -7.00
CA SER A 153 26.64 2.99 -7.12
C SER A 153 26.32 1.57 -7.66
N LEU A 154 26.44 1.41 -8.98
CA LEU A 154 26.20 0.14 -9.69
C LEU A 154 24.76 -0.41 -9.59
N SER A 155 23.79 0.33 -9.05
CA SER A 155 22.38 -0.07 -9.07
C SER A 155 21.80 -0.04 -10.48
N HIS A 156 20.68 -0.74 -10.65
CA HIS A 156 19.82 -0.62 -11.82
C HIS A 156 18.40 -0.24 -11.39
N THR A 157 17.80 0.76 -12.04
CA THR A 157 16.35 1.01 -11.91
C THR A 157 15.62 0.31 -13.02
N SER A 158 14.68 -0.55 -12.64
CA SER A 158 13.79 -1.22 -13.58
C SER A 158 12.94 -0.21 -14.36
N ILE A 159 12.77 -0.47 -15.65
CA ILE A 159 11.81 0.24 -16.50
C ILE A 159 10.37 -0.16 -16.11
N ASN A 160 10.19 -1.36 -15.53
CA ASN A 160 8.90 -1.86 -15.08
C ASN A 160 8.54 -1.29 -13.71
N GLU A 161 7.25 -1.03 -13.50
CA GLU A 161 6.71 -0.66 -12.20
C GLU A 161 6.37 -1.91 -11.37
N LEU A 162 6.68 -1.88 -10.08
CA LEU A 162 6.13 -2.82 -9.11
C LEU A 162 4.92 -2.21 -8.40
N LYS A 163 3.89 -1.92 -9.22
CA LYS A 163 2.61 -1.39 -8.76
C LYS A 163 1.69 -2.51 -8.32
N ILE A 164 1.60 -2.73 -7.02
CA ILE A 164 0.69 -3.72 -6.42
C ILE A 164 -0.43 -2.97 -5.71
N ILE A 165 -1.68 -3.24 -6.08
CA ILE A 165 -2.86 -2.65 -5.46
C ILE A 165 -3.72 -3.75 -4.83
N TYR A 166 -4.30 -3.44 -3.69
CA TYR A 166 -5.32 -4.27 -3.05
C TYR A 166 -6.55 -3.45 -2.71
N TYR A 167 -7.71 -4.01 -3.05
CA TYR A 167 -9.02 -3.49 -2.69
C TYR A 167 -9.78 -4.63 -1.99
N PRO A 168 -10.18 -4.51 -0.72
CA PRO A 168 -10.72 -5.62 0.06
C PRO A 168 -12.21 -5.85 -0.26
N LEU A 169 -12.45 -6.55 -1.37
CA LEU A 169 -13.79 -6.88 -1.87
C LEU A 169 -14.58 -7.79 -0.92
N GLU A 170 -13.91 -8.49 -0.01
CA GLU A 170 -14.53 -9.24 1.08
C GLU A 170 -15.38 -8.36 2.00
N TYR A 171 -15.03 -7.07 2.13
CA TYR A 171 -15.78 -6.09 2.90
C TYR A 171 -16.62 -5.18 2.02
N TYR A 172 -16.04 -4.68 0.93
CA TYR A 172 -16.65 -3.68 0.06
C TYR A 172 -17.37 -4.33 -1.11
N ASN A 173 -18.67 -4.53 -0.94
CA ASN A 173 -19.58 -5.17 -1.89
C ASN A 173 -21.03 -4.74 -1.58
N LEU A 174 -21.99 -5.21 -2.38
CA LEU A 174 -23.41 -4.87 -2.22
C LEU A 174 -24.17 -5.75 -1.20
N GLU A 175 -23.52 -6.76 -0.61
CA GLU A 175 -24.18 -7.66 0.32
C GLU A 175 -24.62 -6.91 1.59
N GLY A 176 -25.93 -6.87 1.83
CA GLY A 176 -26.53 -6.15 2.97
C GLY A 176 -26.58 -4.62 2.83
N ALA A 177 -26.34 -4.08 1.62
CA ALA A 177 -26.41 -2.64 1.38
C ALA A 177 -27.87 -2.13 1.34
N THR A 178 -28.14 -1.05 2.09
CA THR A 178 -29.45 -0.34 2.11
C THR A 178 -29.34 1.09 1.58
N ASN A 179 -28.20 1.73 1.77
CA ASN A 179 -27.87 3.10 1.33
C ASN A 179 -28.95 4.16 1.58
N ASN A 180 -29.68 4.05 2.70
CA ASN A 180 -30.85 4.87 3.01
C ASN A 180 -30.63 5.83 4.19
N LYS A 181 -29.43 5.89 4.80
CA LYS A 181 -29.14 6.73 5.96
C LYS A 181 -28.13 7.83 5.63
N GLY A 182 -28.41 9.05 6.07
CA GLY A 182 -27.45 10.15 6.28
C GLY A 182 -26.28 10.28 5.28
N SER A 183 -25.13 10.71 5.81
CA SER A 183 -23.88 10.79 5.09
C SER A 183 -22.72 10.34 5.98
N CYS A 184 -21.59 10.02 5.35
CA CYS A 184 -20.32 9.80 6.02
C CYS A 184 -19.23 10.59 5.30
N HIS A 185 -18.10 10.85 5.97
CA HIS A 185 -17.03 11.65 5.40
C HIS A 185 -15.64 11.25 5.88
N ALA A 186 -14.62 11.59 5.10
CA ALA A 186 -13.21 11.37 5.42
C ALA A 186 -12.40 12.67 5.22
N ILE A 187 -11.59 13.06 6.21
CA ILE A 187 -10.75 14.26 6.13
C ILE A 187 -9.36 13.90 5.57
N ARG A 188 -8.65 13.00 6.26
CA ARG A 188 -7.31 12.48 5.89
C ARG A 188 -6.32 13.57 5.43
N LYS A 189 -5.94 13.56 4.15
CA LYS A 189 -4.99 14.50 3.52
C LYS A 189 -5.64 15.85 3.16
N GLY A 190 -6.97 15.96 3.21
CA GLY A 190 -7.73 17.16 2.87
C GLY A 190 -7.85 18.19 3.99
N LYS A 191 -6.91 18.22 4.94
CA LYS A 191 -6.93 19.20 6.06
C LYS A 191 -6.88 20.61 5.50
N GLY A 192 -7.75 21.49 6.01
CA GLY A 192 -7.82 22.89 5.60
C GLY A 192 -8.85 23.20 4.50
N LYS A 193 -9.50 22.18 3.92
CA LYS A 193 -10.66 22.40 3.02
C LYS A 193 -11.87 22.90 3.80
N VAL A 194 -12.70 23.72 3.13
CA VAL A 194 -13.96 24.23 3.69
C VAL A 194 -14.90 23.07 3.98
N THR A 195 -15.50 23.07 5.17
CA THR A 195 -16.41 22.00 5.59
C THR A 195 -17.75 22.12 4.86
N VAL A 196 -18.13 21.07 4.14
CA VAL A 196 -19.36 20.96 3.34
C VAL A 196 -20.23 19.74 3.69
N HIS A 197 -19.77 18.87 4.60
CA HIS A 197 -20.56 17.72 5.06
C HIS A 197 -21.66 18.14 6.06
N PRO A 198 -22.79 17.41 6.10
CA PRO A 198 -23.82 17.61 7.13
C PRO A 198 -23.30 17.36 8.55
N ILE A 199 -23.81 18.09 9.56
CA ILE A 199 -23.35 18.01 10.96
C ILE A 199 -23.46 16.59 11.56
N ASP A 200 -24.42 15.79 11.08
CA ASP A 200 -24.69 14.42 11.50
C ASP A 200 -23.90 13.37 10.69
N SER A 201 -23.00 13.82 9.81
CA SER A 201 -22.18 12.94 8.98
C SER A 201 -21.15 12.16 9.81
N VAL A 202 -21.06 10.86 9.60
CA VAL A 202 -20.14 9.98 10.34
C VAL A 202 -18.72 10.12 9.80
N LEU A 203 -17.75 10.50 10.64
CA LEU A 203 -16.33 10.51 10.30
C LEU A 203 -15.79 9.07 10.23
N ILE A 204 -15.17 8.70 9.10
CA ILE A 204 -14.63 7.34 8.89
C ILE A 204 -13.11 7.23 9.09
N ASP A 205 -12.43 8.34 9.39
CA ASP A 205 -10.98 8.35 9.56
C ASP A 205 -10.55 7.46 10.73
N GLU A 206 -9.45 6.74 10.55
CA GLU A 206 -8.89 5.82 11.56
C GLU A 206 -9.81 4.66 11.99
N ILE A 207 -10.87 4.37 11.25
CA ILE A 207 -11.73 3.19 11.44
C ILE A 207 -11.23 2.02 10.59
N ASP A 208 -11.44 0.79 11.06
CA ASP A 208 -11.08 -0.44 10.32
C ASP A 208 -11.99 -0.70 9.11
N HIS A 209 -11.49 -1.44 8.11
CA HIS A 209 -12.20 -1.65 6.85
C HIS A 209 -13.58 -2.32 7.00
N LYS A 210 -13.74 -3.25 7.95
CA LYS A 210 -15.01 -3.96 8.18
C LYS A 210 -16.06 -3.00 8.72
N THR A 211 -15.70 -2.15 9.67
CA THR A 211 -16.61 -1.13 10.21
C THR A 211 -16.91 -0.06 9.16
N VAL A 212 -15.92 0.40 8.40
CA VAL A 212 -16.13 1.38 7.31
C VAL A 212 -17.07 0.82 6.24
N SER A 213 -16.94 -0.45 5.86
CA SER A 213 -17.83 -1.05 4.86
C SER A 213 -19.28 -1.10 5.34
N ALA A 214 -19.52 -1.39 6.62
CA ALA A 214 -20.85 -1.33 7.21
C ALA A 214 -21.43 0.09 7.17
N ILE A 215 -20.61 1.11 7.46
CA ILE A 215 -21.01 2.52 7.34
C ILE A 215 -21.39 2.84 5.89
N PHE A 216 -20.57 2.47 4.91
CA PHE A 216 -20.88 2.70 3.49
C PHE A 216 -22.13 1.98 3.02
N LYS A 217 -22.32 0.71 3.40
CA LYS A 217 -23.51 -0.08 3.04
C LYS A 217 -24.81 0.54 3.56
N SER A 218 -24.76 1.26 4.67
CA SER A 218 -25.93 1.96 5.22
C SER A 218 -26.07 3.41 4.72
N SER A 219 -24.95 4.07 4.42
CA SER A 219 -24.88 5.47 4.05
C SER A 219 -25.42 5.74 2.65
N LYS A 220 -26.18 6.82 2.48
CA LYS A 220 -26.59 7.31 1.15
C LYS A 220 -25.41 7.92 0.41
N ARG A 221 -24.55 8.65 1.13
CA ARG A 221 -23.48 9.47 0.54
C ARG A 221 -22.20 9.44 1.38
N PHE A 222 -21.08 9.38 0.68
CA PHE A 222 -19.73 9.54 1.19
C PHE A 222 -19.12 10.82 0.62
N ILE A 223 -18.56 11.66 1.50
CA ILE A 223 -17.92 12.93 1.15
C ILE A 223 -16.43 12.84 1.53
N SER A 224 -15.56 12.79 0.52
CA SER A 224 -14.11 12.77 0.72
C SER A 224 -13.52 14.16 0.56
N TYR A 225 -12.76 14.59 1.56
CA TYR A 225 -11.91 15.77 1.47
C TYR A 225 -10.51 15.40 0.96
N ASP A 226 -10.14 14.13 1.03
CA ASP A 226 -8.95 13.57 0.41
C ASP A 226 -9.19 13.42 -1.10
N ASP A 227 -8.47 14.19 -1.90
CA ASP A 227 -8.57 14.14 -3.36
C ASP A 227 -8.18 12.77 -3.91
N TYR A 228 -7.22 12.08 -3.30
CA TYR A 228 -6.65 10.85 -3.83
C TYR A 228 -6.83 9.72 -2.82
N THR A 229 -8.01 9.09 -2.86
CA THR A 229 -8.41 8.06 -1.90
C THR A 229 -9.09 6.86 -2.56
N ALA A 230 -8.70 5.65 -2.13
CA ALA A 230 -9.41 4.43 -2.50
C ALA A 230 -10.79 4.32 -1.81
N TYR A 231 -11.04 5.08 -0.74
CA TYR A 231 -12.33 5.08 -0.05
C TYR A 231 -13.49 5.53 -0.95
N SER A 232 -13.22 6.36 -1.96
CA SER A 232 -14.23 6.74 -2.97
C SER A 232 -14.68 5.52 -3.78
N ILE A 233 -13.74 4.67 -4.21
CA ILE A 233 -14.03 3.40 -4.89
C ILE A 233 -14.80 2.46 -3.95
N PHE A 234 -14.37 2.36 -2.69
CA PHE A 234 -15.00 1.49 -1.68
C PHE A 234 -16.46 1.88 -1.38
N ALA A 235 -16.75 3.18 -1.31
CA ALA A 235 -18.10 3.68 -1.14
C ALA A 235 -19.00 3.23 -2.31
N VAL A 236 -18.52 3.41 -3.56
CA VAL A 236 -19.28 3.01 -4.75
C VAL A 236 -19.53 1.51 -4.80
N LEU A 237 -18.54 0.69 -4.44
CA LEU A 237 -18.70 -0.78 -4.35
C LEU A 237 -19.77 -1.21 -3.34
N CYS A 238 -20.05 -0.37 -2.34
CA CYS A 238 -21.11 -0.57 -1.34
C CYS A 238 -22.44 0.11 -1.68
N GLY A 239 -22.59 0.64 -2.90
CA GLY A 239 -23.78 1.38 -3.34
C GLY A 239 -23.91 2.81 -2.78
N CYS A 240 -22.92 3.28 -2.02
CA CYS A 240 -22.89 4.62 -1.45
C CYS A 240 -22.42 5.63 -2.50
N GLU A 241 -23.13 6.74 -2.67
CA GLU A 241 -22.74 7.81 -3.60
C GLU A 241 -21.42 8.44 -3.14
N SER A 242 -20.40 8.46 -4.00
CA SER A 242 -19.09 9.01 -3.65
C SER A 242 -18.88 10.39 -4.25
N ILE A 243 -18.57 11.37 -3.40
CA ILE A 243 -18.24 12.74 -3.79
C ILE A 243 -16.84 13.09 -3.28
N VAL A 244 -15.99 13.61 -4.15
CA VAL A 244 -14.74 14.26 -3.76
C VAL A 244 -14.94 15.76 -3.74
N VAL A 245 -14.54 16.42 -2.65
CA VAL A 245 -14.59 17.88 -2.49
C VAL A 245 -13.45 18.50 -3.31
N PRO A 246 -13.73 19.25 -4.39
CA PRO A 246 -12.70 19.82 -5.26
C PRO A 246 -11.70 20.69 -4.52
N SER A 247 -10.43 20.57 -4.88
CA SER A 247 -9.41 21.51 -4.44
C SER A 247 -9.53 22.84 -5.21
N PRO A 248 -9.33 24.01 -4.56
CA PRO A 248 -9.46 25.30 -5.22
C PRO A 248 -8.56 25.41 -6.46
N GLY A 249 -9.14 25.82 -7.59
CA GLY A 249 -8.40 26.02 -8.84
C GLY A 249 -8.02 24.74 -9.59
N ILE A 250 -8.37 23.55 -9.09
CA ILE A 250 -8.07 22.27 -9.75
C ILE A 250 -9.32 21.74 -10.45
N SER A 251 -9.27 21.61 -11.77
CA SER A 251 -10.34 20.99 -12.55
C SER A 251 -10.35 19.47 -12.42
N LYS A 252 -11.48 18.83 -12.74
CA LYS A 252 -11.57 17.36 -12.76
C LYS A 252 -10.62 16.69 -13.75
N TYR A 253 -10.16 17.40 -14.78
CA TYR A 253 -9.23 16.89 -15.79
C TYR A 253 -7.77 16.99 -15.33
N GLU A 254 -7.46 17.93 -14.44
CA GLU A 254 -6.16 18.00 -13.78
C GLU A 254 -6.07 17.03 -12.60
N TRP A 255 -7.16 16.85 -11.85
CA TRP A 255 -7.22 15.91 -10.74
C TRP A 255 -7.01 14.45 -11.19
N TYR A 256 -7.84 13.99 -12.11
CA TYR A 256 -7.71 12.69 -12.79
C TYR A 256 -7.95 12.86 -14.28
N ASN A 257 -6.85 12.91 -15.03
CA ASN A 257 -6.91 13.09 -16.48
C ASN A 257 -7.59 11.90 -17.17
N ASN A 258 -7.28 10.67 -16.74
CA ASN A 258 -7.91 9.48 -17.30
C ASN A 258 -9.34 9.31 -16.77
N PRO A 259 -10.37 9.31 -17.63
CA PRO A 259 -11.76 9.18 -17.21
C PRO A 259 -12.07 7.89 -16.44
N THR A 260 -11.33 6.79 -16.66
CA THR A 260 -11.57 5.52 -15.96
C THR A 260 -11.30 5.62 -14.47
N ASP A 261 -10.43 6.53 -14.06
CA ASP A 261 -10.05 6.71 -12.65
C ASP A 261 -11.12 7.48 -11.86
N ARG A 262 -12.13 8.01 -12.56
CA ARG A 262 -13.26 8.77 -12.00
C ARG A 262 -14.58 7.99 -12.00
N TYR A 263 -14.58 6.73 -12.43
CA TYR A 263 -15.81 5.94 -12.49
C TYR A 263 -16.50 5.86 -11.13
N GLY A 264 -17.79 6.17 -11.10
CA GLY A 264 -18.58 6.17 -9.87
C GLY A 264 -18.36 7.35 -8.94
N ILE A 265 -17.45 8.28 -9.25
CA ILE A 265 -17.03 9.35 -8.35
C ILE A 265 -17.43 10.71 -8.93
N ALA A 266 -18.17 11.50 -8.15
CA ALA A 266 -18.50 12.87 -8.51
C ALA A 266 -17.40 13.83 -8.04
N TYR A 267 -16.96 14.75 -8.89
CA TYR A 267 -16.03 15.81 -8.52
C TYR A 267 -16.80 17.08 -8.15
N GLY A 268 -17.19 17.19 -6.88
CA GLY A 268 -18.09 18.23 -6.37
C GLY A 268 -19.56 17.82 -6.36
N PHE A 269 -20.43 18.79 -6.03
CA PHE A 269 -21.83 18.54 -5.66
C PHE A 269 -22.84 18.90 -6.74
N SER A 270 -22.40 19.24 -7.96
CA SER A 270 -23.33 19.59 -9.04
C SER A 270 -24.15 18.38 -9.48
N ASN A 271 -25.40 18.60 -9.89
CA ASN A 271 -26.26 17.52 -10.38
C ASN A 271 -25.67 16.80 -11.60
N GLU A 272 -24.92 17.52 -12.43
CA GLU A 272 -24.20 16.96 -13.58
C GLU A 272 -23.16 15.92 -13.13
N GLU A 273 -22.29 16.28 -12.19
CA GLU A 273 -21.25 15.38 -11.67
C GLU A 273 -21.84 14.15 -10.99
N LEU A 274 -22.92 14.34 -10.21
CA LEU A 274 -23.63 13.24 -9.56
C LEU A 274 -24.26 12.27 -10.58
N ASN A 275 -24.80 12.78 -11.69
CA ASN A 275 -25.36 11.93 -12.74
C ASN A 275 -24.27 11.14 -13.49
N ILE A 276 -23.16 11.80 -13.85
CA ILE A 276 -22.00 11.14 -14.49
C ILE A 276 -21.44 10.02 -13.60
N ALA A 277 -21.30 10.28 -12.30
CA ALA A 277 -20.88 9.28 -11.32
C ALA A 277 -21.86 8.09 -11.29
N ARG A 278 -23.17 8.36 -11.24
CA ARG A 278 -24.20 7.32 -11.19
C ARG A 278 -24.22 6.44 -12.44
N GLU A 279 -24.06 7.02 -13.62
CA GLU A 279 -24.04 6.29 -14.90
C GLU A 279 -22.80 5.39 -15.04
N SER A 280 -21.68 5.78 -14.44
CA SER A 280 -20.41 5.04 -14.53
C SER A 280 -20.17 4.05 -13.38
N LYS A 281 -20.97 4.07 -12.31
CA LYS A 281 -20.75 3.25 -11.09
C LYS A 281 -20.61 1.74 -11.35
N ASN A 282 -21.35 1.20 -12.33
CA ASN A 282 -21.33 -0.23 -12.63
C ASN A 282 -19.98 -0.68 -13.23
N LYS A 283 -19.15 0.25 -13.70
CA LYS A 283 -17.80 -0.02 -14.23
C LYS A 283 -16.74 -0.14 -13.15
N VAL A 284 -17.04 0.26 -11.90
CA VAL A 284 -16.05 0.30 -10.81
C VAL A 284 -15.58 -1.10 -10.42
N TYR A 285 -16.49 -2.07 -10.34
CA TYR A 285 -16.12 -3.44 -10.01
C TYR A 285 -15.16 -4.04 -11.06
N GLU A 286 -15.49 -3.90 -12.35
CA GLU A 286 -14.61 -4.36 -13.44
C GLU A 286 -13.24 -3.67 -13.42
N HIS A 287 -13.22 -2.36 -13.17
CA HIS A 287 -11.98 -1.60 -13.00
C HIS A 287 -11.11 -2.18 -11.87
N VAL A 288 -11.71 -2.47 -10.71
CA VAL A 288 -11.01 -3.07 -9.55
C VAL A 288 -10.43 -4.44 -9.88
N ILE A 289 -11.20 -5.31 -10.55
CA ILE A 289 -10.72 -6.63 -10.98
C ILE A 289 -9.55 -6.50 -11.96
N LYS A 290 -9.62 -5.53 -12.88
CA LYS A 290 -8.52 -5.23 -13.81
C LYS A 290 -7.25 -4.79 -13.07
N GLU A 291 -7.36 -3.95 -12.04
CA GLU A 291 -6.21 -3.54 -11.21
C GLU A 291 -5.61 -4.69 -10.40
N HIS A 292 -6.44 -5.61 -9.89
CA HIS A 292 -5.94 -6.82 -9.22
C HIS A 292 -5.18 -7.73 -10.20
N LYS A 293 -5.68 -7.89 -11.43
CA LYS A 293 -5.00 -8.66 -12.49
C LYS A 293 -3.68 -8.00 -12.91
N LYS A 294 -3.64 -6.67 -13.04
CA LYS A 294 -2.39 -5.93 -13.29
C LYS A 294 -1.38 -6.17 -12.17
N SER A 295 -1.82 -6.14 -10.91
CA SER A 295 -0.95 -6.40 -9.76
C SER A 295 -0.33 -7.80 -9.81
N LEU A 296 -1.10 -8.82 -10.21
CA LEU A 296 -0.59 -10.18 -10.42
C LEU A 296 0.49 -10.21 -11.52
N ASN A 297 0.23 -9.56 -12.67
CA ASN A 297 1.19 -9.49 -13.77
C ASN A 297 2.46 -8.74 -13.37
N ASN A 298 2.34 -7.62 -12.64
CA ASN A 298 3.48 -6.85 -12.15
C ASN A 298 4.35 -7.68 -11.20
N ALA A 299 3.73 -8.46 -10.29
CA ALA A 299 4.46 -9.38 -9.43
C ALA A 299 5.18 -10.48 -10.22
N ARG A 300 4.58 -10.99 -11.30
CA ARG A 300 5.22 -11.99 -12.17
C ARG A 300 6.42 -11.41 -12.92
N ASN A 301 6.27 -10.24 -13.52
CA ASN A 301 7.34 -9.55 -14.24
C ASN A 301 8.50 -9.22 -13.30
N PHE A 302 8.18 -8.71 -12.10
CA PHE A 302 9.15 -8.49 -11.03
C PHE A 302 9.93 -9.77 -10.69
N ALA A 303 9.25 -10.90 -10.50
CA ALA A 303 9.89 -12.15 -10.11
C ALA A 303 10.86 -12.68 -11.18
N ILE A 304 10.53 -12.48 -12.47
CA ILE A 304 11.39 -12.85 -13.60
C ILE A 304 12.59 -11.91 -13.65
N GLU A 305 12.34 -10.60 -13.74
CA GLU A 305 13.39 -9.59 -13.90
C GLU A 305 14.39 -9.59 -12.74
N ALA A 306 13.91 -9.76 -11.49
CA ALA A 306 14.80 -9.84 -10.35
C ALA A 306 15.72 -11.06 -10.42
N TYR A 307 15.22 -12.22 -10.84
CA TYR A 307 16.04 -13.43 -10.98
C TYR A 307 17.04 -13.31 -12.13
N ASP A 308 16.60 -12.77 -13.27
CA ASP A 308 17.46 -12.54 -14.43
C ASP A 308 18.57 -11.52 -14.10
N PHE A 309 18.27 -10.44 -13.39
CA PHE A 309 19.25 -9.41 -13.02
C PHE A 309 20.37 -9.93 -12.09
N PHE A 310 20.05 -10.90 -11.23
CA PHE A 310 21.01 -11.46 -10.27
C PHE A 310 21.64 -12.79 -10.72
N ASP A 311 21.36 -13.25 -11.95
CA ASP A 311 21.80 -14.53 -12.51
C ASP A 311 21.48 -15.74 -11.60
N LEU A 312 20.22 -15.85 -11.14
CA LEU A 312 19.74 -16.87 -10.19
C LEU A 312 18.90 -18.00 -10.80
#